data_AF-A0A0X3TQ98-F1
#
_entry.id   AF-A0A0X3TQ98-F1
#
_cell.length_a   1.000
_cell.length_b   1.000
_cell.length_c   1.000
_cell.angle_alpha   90.00
_cell.angle_beta   90.00
_cell.angle_gamma   90.00
#
_symmetry.space_group_name_H-M   'P 1'
#
loop_
_entity.id
_entity.type
_entity.pdbx_description
1 polymer ?
#
loop_
_entity_poly.entity_id
_entity_poly.type
_entity_poly.pdbx_seq_one_letter_code
_entity_poly.pdbx_strand_id
1 'polypeptide(L)'
;MNTGLPDGKQIWIRSLYGFNPEEDGYIGWSQESARDSYLGKLNDGDLIMIYGANAKETEQSLRSYVLGFVQIDATPIMDYEKASELGLKRKKEKGWADKWTYGLPVRRAWRAEEKVMISTIAFNSYRPEAGQALAVHGTDLDPDEIAQALKIRVREVNVFGEPPVQSEAESVKPFAEVFKPSRAFPGSAGERTAVYEDGDTYLYLAVYDGDGHAFIGRKKAFGDKSVAMKIGVSIAPKRRCEELSAGIPPAACGKWALRLISQAFPDKKSAEEVEELFKQRSSGRLESLGKEFFWGALDEAESLCWSLPGMSRF
;
A
#
# COMPACT_ATOMS: atom_id res chain seq x y z
N MET A 1 -13.49 3.38 1.47
CA MET A 1 -13.52 2.94 2.87
C MET A 1 -12.13 2.43 3.20
N ASN A 2 -11.52 2.89 4.29
CA ASN A 2 -10.18 2.45 4.68
C ASN A 2 -10.30 1.05 5.27
N THR A 3 -9.82 0.03 4.56
CA THR A 3 -9.91 -1.39 4.94
C THR A 3 -9.00 -1.73 6.12
N GLY A 4 -8.18 -0.80 6.61
CA GLY A 4 -7.24 -1.02 7.71
C GLY A 4 -5.97 -1.77 7.29
N LEU A 5 -5.92 -2.22 6.03
CA LEU A 5 -4.73 -2.72 5.36
C LEU A 5 -3.89 -1.57 4.79
N PRO A 6 -2.60 -1.78 4.54
CA PRO A 6 -1.80 -0.84 3.74
C PRO A 6 -2.43 -0.61 2.36
N ASP A 7 -2.27 0.60 1.81
CA ASP A 7 -2.87 0.98 0.53
C ASP A 7 -2.49 0.00 -0.60
N GLY A 8 -3.50 -0.43 -1.36
CA GLY A 8 -3.33 -1.34 -2.50
C GLY A 8 -3.09 -2.80 -2.13
N LYS A 9 -3.28 -3.21 -0.86
CA LYS A 9 -3.14 -4.60 -0.42
C LYS A 9 -4.49 -5.29 -0.26
N GLN A 10 -4.49 -6.58 -0.60
CA GLN A 10 -5.66 -7.45 -0.51
C GLN A 10 -5.38 -8.68 0.38
N ILE A 11 -6.43 -9.26 0.96
CA ILE A 11 -6.35 -10.57 1.63
C ILE A 11 -7.02 -11.61 0.73
N TRP A 12 -6.27 -12.67 0.43
CA TRP A 12 -6.73 -13.85 -0.31
C TRP A 12 -6.91 -15.03 0.63
N ILE A 13 -7.79 -15.97 0.31
CA ILE A 13 -7.96 -17.20 1.13
C ILE A 13 -7.39 -18.43 0.45
N ARG A 14 -6.80 -19.31 1.27
CA ARG A 14 -6.32 -20.61 0.80
C ARG A 14 -6.40 -21.71 1.86
N SER A 15 -6.81 -22.91 1.44
CA SER A 15 -6.76 -24.11 2.27
C SER A 15 -5.41 -24.82 2.17
N LEU A 16 -4.81 -25.18 3.30
CA LEU A 16 -3.62 -26.04 3.37
C LEU A 16 -3.81 -27.17 4.39
N TYR A 17 -2.97 -28.20 4.30
CA TYR A 17 -3.01 -29.33 5.25
C TYR A 17 -2.39 -29.02 6.61
N GLY A 18 -1.65 -27.93 6.70
CA GLY A 18 -1.01 -27.42 7.91
C GLY A 18 -0.43 -26.04 7.67
N PHE A 19 0.08 -25.43 8.73
CA PHE A 19 0.68 -24.09 8.71
C PHE A 19 1.96 -24.08 9.55
N ASN A 20 3.10 -24.29 8.89
CA ASN A 20 4.42 -24.32 9.50
C ASN A 20 5.42 -23.46 8.70
N PRO A 21 5.24 -22.13 8.67
CA PRO A 21 6.13 -21.23 7.93
C PRO A 21 7.60 -21.30 8.40
N GLU A 22 7.85 -21.78 9.62
CA GLU A 22 9.19 -22.01 10.16
C GLU A 22 9.97 -23.08 9.38
N GLU A 23 9.26 -24.02 8.74
CA GLU A 23 9.84 -25.08 7.90
C GLU A 23 9.57 -24.86 6.40
N ASP A 24 8.42 -24.28 6.05
CA ASP A 24 7.97 -24.05 4.68
C ASP A 24 7.81 -22.54 4.42
N GLY A 25 8.89 -21.89 4.01
CA GLY A 25 8.95 -20.44 3.73
C GLY A 25 8.28 -20.02 2.41
N TYR A 26 7.30 -20.78 1.94
CA TYR A 26 6.61 -20.55 0.67
C TYR A 26 5.15 -21.01 0.74
N ILE A 27 4.33 -20.51 -0.18
CA ILE A 27 2.99 -21.04 -0.45
C ILE A 27 3.02 -21.74 -1.80
N GLY A 28 2.65 -23.03 -1.84
CA GLY A 28 2.82 -23.87 -3.03
C GLY A 28 1.53 -24.31 -3.72
N TRP A 29 1.64 -24.68 -4.99
CA TRP A 29 0.64 -25.29 -5.87
C TRP A 29 1.24 -26.56 -6.51
N SER A 30 0.43 -27.60 -6.67
CA SER A 30 0.89 -28.84 -7.33
C SER A 30 0.98 -28.71 -8.85
N GLN A 31 0.31 -27.72 -9.43
CA GLN A 31 0.30 -27.45 -10.87
C GLN A 31 0.78 -26.02 -11.10
N GLU A 32 1.71 -25.85 -12.04
CA GLU A 32 2.29 -24.56 -12.38
C GLU A 32 1.24 -23.56 -12.86
N SER A 33 0.35 -24.01 -13.75
CA SER A 33 -0.76 -23.20 -14.28
C SER A 33 -1.69 -22.65 -13.19
N ALA A 34 -1.84 -23.38 -12.08
CA ALA A 34 -2.63 -22.91 -10.95
C ALA A 34 -1.90 -21.81 -10.15
N ARG A 35 -0.56 -21.89 -10.01
CA ARG A 35 0.25 -20.78 -9.47
C ARG A 35 0.12 -19.55 -10.37
N ASP A 36 0.30 -19.72 -11.68
CA ASP A 36 0.33 -18.61 -12.63
C ASP A 36 -1.02 -17.89 -12.73
N SER A 37 -2.13 -18.63 -12.63
CA SER A 37 -3.47 -18.04 -12.55
C SER A 37 -3.67 -17.17 -11.30
N TYR A 38 -3.02 -17.50 -10.18
CA TYR A 38 -3.03 -16.66 -8.99
C TYR A 38 -2.09 -15.48 -9.16
N LEU A 39 -0.89 -15.72 -9.70
CA LEU A 39 0.13 -14.70 -9.90
C LEU A 39 -0.38 -13.53 -10.73
N GLY A 40 -1.19 -13.79 -11.77
CA GLY A 40 -1.80 -12.74 -12.59
C GLY A 40 -2.80 -11.83 -11.87
N LYS A 41 -3.17 -12.14 -10.61
CA LYS A 41 -4.09 -11.35 -9.78
C LYS A 41 -3.43 -10.76 -8.53
N LEU A 42 -2.32 -11.35 -8.09
CA LEU A 42 -1.63 -10.99 -6.86
C LEU A 42 -0.73 -9.78 -7.08
N ASN A 43 -0.63 -8.93 -6.07
CA ASN A 43 0.39 -7.90 -6.00
C ASN A 43 1.47 -8.27 -4.98
N ASP A 44 2.68 -7.74 -5.16
CA ASP A 44 3.73 -7.86 -4.16
C ASP A 44 3.26 -7.37 -2.80
N GLY A 45 3.49 -8.16 -1.75
CA GLY A 45 3.11 -7.82 -0.39
C GLY A 45 1.63 -8.03 -0.06
N ASP A 46 0.84 -8.61 -0.97
CA ASP A 46 -0.49 -9.11 -0.65
C ASP A 46 -0.44 -10.18 0.46
N LEU A 47 -1.57 -10.34 1.14
CA LEU A 47 -1.72 -11.27 2.25
C LEU A 47 -2.53 -12.49 1.82
N ILE A 48 -2.14 -13.67 2.31
CA ILE A 48 -2.94 -14.89 2.16
C ILE A 48 -3.32 -15.40 3.56
N MET A 49 -4.62 -15.46 3.84
CA MET A 49 -5.17 -16.12 5.01
C MET A 49 -5.25 -17.63 4.75
N ILE A 50 -4.58 -18.39 5.61
CA ILE A 50 -4.50 -19.84 5.55
C ILE A 50 -5.53 -20.43 6.51
N TYR A 51 -6.34 -21.36 6.00
CA TYR A 51 -7.25 -22.18 6.81
C TYR A 51 -6.99 -23.67 6.60
N GLY A 52 -7.34 -24.49 7.58
CA GLY A 52 -7.17 -25.93 7.50
C GLY A 52 -8.11 -26.56 6.47
N ALA A 53 -7.57 -27.30 5.52
CA ALA A 53 -8.35 -27.98 4.49
C ALA A 53 -9.29 -29.03 5.12
N ASN A 54 -10.45 -29.25 4.51
CA ASN A 54 -11.33 -30.34 4.90
C ASN A 54 -10.87 -31.68 4.27
N ALA A 55 -9.67 -32.12 4.65
CA ALA A 55 -9.02 -33.32 4.11
C ALA A 55 -8.54 -34.23 5.25
N LYS A 56 -8.37 -35.54 4.98
CA LYS A 56 -7.93 -36.51 5.98
C LYS A 56 -6.53 -36.21 6.52
N GLU A 57 -5.70 -35.63 5.66
CA GLU A 57 -4.32 -35.22 5.92
C GLU A 57 -4.22 -34.02 6.86
N THR A 58 -5.30 -33.25 7.02
CA THR A 58 -5.40 -32.13 7.96
C THR A 58 -5.90 -32.65 9.30
N GLU A 59 -5.25 -32.24 10.39
CA GLU A 59 -5.69 -32.57 11.75
C GLU A 59 -7.14 -32.13 11.95
N GLN A 60 -7.98 -33.02 12.50
CA GLN A 60 -9.41 -32.76 12.64
C GLN A 60 -9.72 -31.47 13.42
N SER A 61 -8.89 -31.14 14.41
CA SER A 61 -9.06 -29.95 15.25
C SER A 61 -8.73 -28.62 14.56
N LEU A 62 -8.19 -28.69 13.33
CA LEU A 62 -7.73 -27.55 12.52
C LEU A 62 -8.58 -27.35 11.25
N ARG A 63 -9.41 -28.32 10.87
CA ARG A 63 -10.21 -28.26 9.64
C ARG A 63 -11.21 -27.11 9.69
N SER A 64 -11.27 -26.32 8.63
CA SER A 64 -12.12 -25.14 8.51
C SER A 64 -11.84 -24.05 9.55
N TYR A 65 -10.73 -24.12 10.29
CA TYR A 65 -10.26 -23.06 11.16
C TYR A 65 -9.15 -22.26 10.50
N VAL A 66 -9.14 -20.96 10.75
CA VAL A 66 -8.03 -20.06 10.35
C VAL A 66 -6.78 -20.47 11.14
N LEU A 67 -5.68 -20.70 10.43
CA LEU A 67 -4.40 -21.11 11.00
C LEU A 67 -3.44 -19.93 11.12
N GLY A 68 -3.54 -18.98 10.19
CA GLY A 68 -2.68 -17.81 10.16
C GLY A 68 -2.76 -17.04 8.86
N PHE A 69 -1.83 -16.10 8.73
CA PHE A 69 -1.68 -15.22 7.57
C PHE A 69 -0.23 -15.26 7.10
N VAL A 70 -0.03 -15.08 5.81
CA VAL A 70 1.31 -14.90 5.23
C VAL A 70 1.32 -13.67 4.33
N GLN A 71 2.44 -12.97 4.31
CA GLN A 71 2.74 -11.96 3.31
C GLN A 71 3.60 -12.61 2.23
N ILE A 72 3.17 -12.48 0.98
CA ILE A 72 3.86 -13.05 -0.17
C ILE A 72 4.63 -12.01 -0.97
N ASP A 73 5.59 -12.48 -1.73
CA ASP A 73 6.20 -11.76 -2.85
C ASP A 73 5.78 -12.46 -4.15
N ALA A 74 5.32 -11.70 -5.14
CA ALA A 74 4.74 -12.21 -6.38
C ALA A 74 5.84 -12.61 -7.38
N THR A 75 6.83 -13.35 -6.89
CA THR A 75 7.91 -13.93 -7.69
C THR A 75 7.77 -15.45 -7.70
N PRO A 76 7.63 -16.10 -8.88
CA PRO A 76 7.52 -17.54 -8.96
C PRO A 76 8.82 -18.23 -8.52
N ILE A 77 8.70 -19.23 -7.65
CA ILE A 77 9.80 -20.07 -7.18
C ILE A 77 9.42 -21.55 -7.23
N MET A 78 10.39 -22.42 -7.02
CA MET A 78 10.19 -23.82 -6.68
C MET A 78 10.25 -24.03 -5.16
N ASP A 79 9.56 -25.06 -4.68
CA ASP A 79 9.47 -25.39 -3.25
C ASP A 79 10.84 -25.49 -2.56
N TYR A 80 11.80 -26.16 -3.19
CA TYR A 80 13.13 -26.39 -2.62
C TYR A 80 13.95 -25.10 -2.38
N GLU A 81 13.57 -23.97 -2.99
CA GLU A 81 14.25 -22.69 -2.80
C GLU A 81 13.94 -22.07 -1.42
N LYS A 82 12.76 -22.39 -0.87
CA LYS A 82 12.25 -21.81 0.38
C LYS A 82 11.68 -22.86 1.35
N ALA A 83 11.97 -24.14 1.13
CA ALA A 83 11.66 -25.22 2.06
C ALA A 83 12.92 -25.64 2.83
N SER A 84 12.76 -25.85 4.14
CA SER A 84 13.79 -26.49 4.96
C SER A 84 14.01 -27.96 4.56
N GLU A 85 15.18 -28.51 4.89
CA GLU A 85 15.45 -29.93 4.71
C GLU A 85 14.42 -30.82 5.42
N LEU A 86 13.98 -30.40 6.61
CA LEU A 86 12.93 -31.07 7.38
C LEU A 86 11.58 -31.05 6.66
N GLY A 87 11.18 -29.89 6.12
CA GLY A 87 9.95 -29.73 5.34
C GLY A 87 9.94 -30.63 4.10
N LEU A 88 11.04 -30.65 3.33
CA LEU A 88 11.21 -31.51 2.16
C LEU A 88 11.22 -33.00 2.53
N LYS A 89 11.88 -33.39 3.62
CA LYS A 89 11.90 -34.77 4.11
C LYS A 89 10.49 -35.23 4.49
N ARG A 90 9.76 -34.42 5.26
CA ARG A 90 8.37 -34.67 5.66
C ARG A 90 7.45 -34.82 4.45
N LYS A 91 7.64 -33.99 3.42
CA LYS A 91 6.89 -34.07 2.15
C LYS A 91 7.15 -35.40 1.45
N LYS A 92 8.40 -35.87 1.40
CA LYS A 92 8.75 -37.20 0.84
C LYS A 92 8.15 -38.35 1.65
N GLU A 93 8.29 -38.32 2.98
CA GLU A 93 7.79 -39.38 3.88
C GLU A 93 6.27 -39.54 3.82
N LYS A 94 5.54 -38.45 3.61
CA LYS A 94 4.08 -38.47 3.45
C LYS A 94 3.60 -38.78 2.02
N GLY A 95 4.52 -39.08 1.10
CA GLY A 95 4.20 -39.37 -0.30
C GLY A 95 3.70 -38.14 -1.08
N TRP A 96 4.13 -36.95 -0.69
CA TRP A 96 3.71 -35.67 -1.29
C TRP A 96 4.80 -35.04 -2.14
N ALA A 97 5.83 -35.78 -2.57
CA ALA A 97 6.98 -35.26 -3.30
C ALA A 97 6.61 -34.35 -4.50
N ASP A 98 5.52 -34.68 -5.21
CA ASP A 98 5.07 -33.94 -6.39
C ASP A 98 3.95 -32.91 -6.10
N LYS A 99 3.59 -32.70 -4.82
CA LYS A 99 2.51 -31.75 -4.44
C LYS A 99 3.08 -30.42 -3.97
N TRP A 100 2.44 -29.30 -4.32
CA TRP A 100 2.88 -27.96 -3.90
C TRP A 100 4.32 -27.63 -4.31
N THR A 101 4.78 -28.12 -5.46
CA THR A 101 6.16 -27.90 -5.94
C THR A 101 6.39 -26.50 -6.50
N TYR A 102 5.35 -25.84 -7.03
CA TYR A 102 5.43 -24.50 -7.59
C TYR A 102 4.98 -23.48 -6.55
N GLY A 103 5.85 -22.56 -6.15
CA GLY A 103 5.61 -21.69 -5.00
C GLY A 103 5.67 -20.19 -5.27
N LEU A 104 5.22 -19.44 -4.27
CA LEU A 104 5.55 -18.03 -4.07
C LEU A 104 6.26 -17.89 -2.70
N PRO A 105 7.34 -17.11 -2.61
CA PRO A 105 8.08 -16.92 -1.37
C PRO A 105 7.20 -16.18 -0.34
N VAL A 106 7.25 -16.66 0.90
CA VAL A 106 6.68 -15.97 2.05
C VAL A 106 7.75 -15.07 2.66
N ARG A 107 7.39 -13.82 2.94
CA ARG A 107 8.27 -12.83 3.56
C ARG A 107 8.03 -12.69 5.05
N ARG A 108 6.77 -12.76 5.47
CA ARG A 108 6.34 -12.68 6.88
C ARG A 108 5.17 -13.61 7.10
N ALA A 109 5.04 -14.14 8.31
CA ALA A 109 3.93 -15.01 8.68
C ALA A 109 3.45 -14.71 10.09
N TRP A 110 2.14 -14.89 10.29
CA TRP A 110 1.48 -14.69 11.56
C TRP A 110 0.59 -15.88 11.87
N ARG A 111 0.74 -16.47 13.05
CA ARG A 111 -0.09 -17.57 13.53
C ARG A 111 -1.31 -17.00 14.25
N ALA A 112 -2.48 -17.56 13.95
CA ALA A 112 -3.70 -17.24 14.69
C ALA A 112 -3.65 -17.95 16.05
N GLU A 113 -3.90 -17.19 17.14
CA GLU A 113 -3.93 -17.74 18.49
C GLU A 113 -5.32 -18.26 18.88
N GLU A 114 -6.35 -17.78 18.18
CA GLU A 114 -7.75 -18.13 18.43
C GLU A 114 -8.26 -19.09 17.35
N LYS A 115 -9.04 -20.10 17.75
CA LYS A 115 -9.72 -20.99 16.81
C LYS A 115 -10.95 -20.30 16.25
N VAL A 116 -10.78 -19.62 15.11
CA VAL A 116 -11.88 -18.97 14.40
C VAL A 116 -12.24 -19.78 13.16
N MET A 117 -13.52 -20.10 12.99
CA MET A 117 -13.99 -20.79 11.78
C MET A 117 -13.90 -19.85 10.57
N ILE A 118 -13.44 -20.39 9.44
CA ILE A 118 -13.33 -19.64 8.19
C ILE A 118 -14.68 -19.07 7.74
N SER A 119 -15.78 -19.77 7.99
CA SER A 119 -17.14 -19.32 7.64
C SER A 119 -17.62 -18.11 8.45
N THR A 120 -17.03 -17.84 9.62
CA THR A 120 -17.34 -16.64 10.41
C THR A 120 -16.62 -15.40 9.87
N ILE A 121 -15.50 -15.60 9.17
CA ILE A 121 -14.68 -14.52 8.62
C ILE A 121 -15.04 -14.27 7.15
N ALA A 122 -14.97 -15.32 6.33
CA ALA A 122 -15.20 -15.28 4.90
C ALA A 122 -16.64 -15.71 4.57
N PHE A 123 -17.64 -15.07 5.17
CA PHE A 123 -19.04 -15.49 5.07
C PHE A 123 -19.64 -15.37 3.66
N ASN A 124 -19.02 -14.62 2.75
CA ASN A 124 -19.40 -14.49 1.34
C ASN A 124 -18.41 -15.22 0.41
N SER A 125 -17.12 -15.15 0.71
CA SER A 125 -16.02 -15.66 -0.10
C SER A 125 -15.74 -17.14 0.13
N TYR A 126 -16.02 -17.66 1.33
CA TYR A 126 -15.95 -19.10 1.61
C TYR A 126 -17.28 -19.78 1.29
N ARG A 127 -17.23 -20.69 0.32
CA ARG A 127 -18.35 -21.55 -0.06
C ARG A 127 -18.00 -23.00 0.30
N PRO A 128 -18.60 -23.59 1.35
CA PRO A 128 -18.33 -24.97 1.79
C PRO A 128 -18.48 -26.00 0.66
N GLU A 129 -19.45 -25.76 -0.24
CA GLU A 129 -19.79 -26.63 -1.36
C GLU A 129 -18.78 -26.53 -2.52
N ALA A 130 -17.93 -25.50 -2.53
CA ALA A 130 -16.92 -25.23 -3.56
C ALA A 130 -15.50 -25.62 -3.13
N GLY A 131 -15.35 -26.53 -2.15
CA GLY A 131 -14.08 -26.85 -1.48
C GLY A 131 -12.89 -27.16 -2.40
N GLN A 132 -13.12 -27.67 -3.61
CA GLN A 132 -12.05 -27.88 -4.62
C GLN A 132 -11.72 -26.62 -5.44
N ALA A 133 -12.68 -25.74 -5.72
CA ALA A 133 -12.46 -24.53 -6.50
C ALA A 133 -11.70 -23.45 -5.71
N LEU A 134 -11.95 -23.33 -4.40
CA LEU A 134 -11.24 -22.38 -3.52
C LEU A 134 -9.78 -22.76 -3.26
N ALA A 135 -9.48 -24.06 -3.26
CA ALA A 135 -8.11 -24.58 -3.15
C ALA A 135 -7.26 -24.32 -4.41
N VAL A 136 -7.91 -24.12 -5.57
CA VAL A 136 -7.28 -24.04 -6.90
C VAL A 136 -7.28 -22.62 -7.49
N HIS A 137 -8.25 -21.75 -7.17
CA HIS A 137 -8.37 -20.42 -7.78
C HIS A 137 -8.29 -19.23 -6.83
N GLY A 138 -8.50 -19.46 -5.53
CA GLY A 138 -8.46 -18.40 -4.52
C GLY A 138 -9.59 -17.42 -4.66
N THR A 139 -9.95 -16.79 -3.56
CA THR A 139 -10.92 -15.71 -3.56
C THR A 139 -10.39 -14.63 -2.66
N ASP A 140 -10.46 -13.41 -3.13
CA ASP A 140 -10.18 -12.21 -2.36
C ASP A 140 -11.32 -11.98 -1.36
N LEU A 141 -10.98 -11.58 -0.14
CA LEU A 141 -11.99 -11.22 0.85
C LEU A 141 -12.65 -9.88 0.48
N ASP A 142 -13.95 -9.79 0.66
CA ASP A 142 -14.62 -8.49 0.55
C ASP A 142 -14.23 -7.55 1.73
N PRO A 143 -14.52 -6.24 1.64
CA PRO A 143 -14.13 -5.29 2.69
C PRO A 143 -14.64 -5.63 4.10
N ASP A 144 -15.82 -6.24 4.23
CA ASP A 144 -16.41 -6.59 5.51
C ASP A 144 -15.73 -7.83 6.10
N GLU A 145 -15.39 -8.80 5.25
CA GLU A 145 -14.62 -9.99 5.61
C GLU A 145 -13.17 -9.64 6.00
N ILE A 146 -12.53 -8.70 5.28
CA ILE A 146 -11.23 -8.13 5.67
C ILE A 146 -11.33 -7.52 7.07
N ALA A 147 -12.37 -6.74 7.34
CA ALA A 147 -12.57 -6.14 8.65
C ALA A 147 -12.74 -7.19 9.76
N GLN A 148 -13.30 -8.37 9.49
CA GLN A 148 -13.31 -9.48 10.44
C GLN A 148 -11.94 -10.15 10.58
N ALA A 149 -11.26 -10.42 9.48
CA ALA A 149 -9.92 -11.03 9.47
C ALA A 149 -8.92 -10.19 10.28
N LEU A 150 -9.00 -8.88 10.17
CA LEU A 150 -8.13 -7.94 10.89
C LEU A 150 -8.34 -7.91 12.42
N LYS A 151 -9.46 -8.45 12.92
CA LYS A 151 -9.70 -8.57 14.37
C LYS A 151 -9.04 -9.80 14.99
N ILE A 152 -8.64 -10.77 14.17
CA ILE A 152 -8.04 -12.01 14.65
C ILE A 152 -6.76 -11.69 15.42
N ARG A 153 -6.63 -12.29 16.60
CA ARG A 153 -5.43 -12.19 17.42
C ARG A 153 -4.34 -13.07 16.85
N VAL A 154 -3.21 -12.46 16.54
CA VAL A 154 -2.08 -13.14 15.91
C VAL A 154 -0.76 -12.89 16.63
N ARG A 155 0.18 -13.79 16.39
CA ARG A 155 1.59 -13.67 16.77
C ARG A 155 2.45 -13.84 15.53
N GLU A 156 3.40 -12.94 15.32
CA GLU A 156 4.38 -13.08 14.24
C GLU A 156 5.32 -14.25 14.53
N VAL A 157 5.57 -15.07 13.51
CA VAL A 157 6.39 -16.28 13.62
C VAL A 157 7.51 -16.23 12.59
N ASN A 158 8.57 -16.98 12.84
CA ASN A 158 9.69 -17.09 11.90
C ASN A 158 9.22 -17.70 10.58
N VAL A 159 9.86 -17.26 9.50
CA VAL A 159 9.68 -17.82 8.16
C VAL A 159 11.02 -18.39 7.73
N PHE A 160 11.02 -19.62 7.20
CA PHE A 160 12.24 -20.23 6.71
C PHE A 160 12.89 -19.38 5.60
N GLY A 161 14.19 -19.13 5.73
CA GLY A 161 14.95 -18.33 4.76
C GLY A 161 14.68 -16.82 4.83
N GLU A 162 14.08 -16.33 5.91
CA GLU A 162 13.95 -14.90 6.23
C GLU A 162 14.69 -14.57 7.54
N PRO A 163 15.05 -13.31 7.79
CA PRO A 163 15.67 -12.92 9.06
C PRO A 163 14.80 -13.32 10.25
N PRO A 164 15.38 -13.82 11.35
CA PRO A 164 14.62 -14.22 12.51
C PRO A 164 13.87 -13.02 13.10
N VAL A 165 12.64 -13.25 13.50
CA VAL A 165 11.88 -12.31 14.31
C VAL A 165 12.62 -12.16 15.63
N GLN A 166 13.08 -10.95 15.96
CA GLN A 166 13.83 -10.69 17.19
C GLN A 166 12.95 -11.10 18.40
N SER A 167 13.40 -12.10 19.17
CA SER A 167 12.70 -12.68 20.32
C SER A 167 12.52 -11.61 21.42
N GLU A 168 11.50 -11.58 22.28
CA GLU A 168 10.86 -12.71 22.98
C GLU A 168 9.48 -12.33 23.55
N ALA A 169 8.92 -11.19 23.12
CA ALA A 169 7.67 -10.64 23.66
C ALA A 169 6.85 -9.88 22.62
N GLU A 170 6.73 -10.42 21.39
CA GLU A 170 5.64 -9.96 20.51
C GLU A 170 4.32 -10.44 21.12
N SER A 171 3.71 -9.55 21.89
CA SER A 171 2.40 -9.77 22.48
C SER A 171 1.41 -10.09 21.37
N VAL A 172 0.62 -11.15 21.63
CA VAL A 172 -0.52 -11.49 20.79
C VAL A 172 -1.37 -10.24 20.61
N LYS A 173 -1.52 -9.76 19.38
CA LYS A 173 -2.18 -8.50 19.05
C LYS A 173 -3.23 -8.70 17.95
N PRO A 174 -4.26 -7.86 17.86
CA PRO A 174 -5.15 -7.86 16.69
C PRO A 174 -4.34 -7.67 15.40
N PHE A 175 -4.69 -8.41 14.34
CA PHE A 175 -3.92 -8.38 13.10
C PHE A 175 -3.83 -6.97 12.48
N ALA A 176 -4.86 -6.13 12.66
CA ALA A 176 -4.83 -4.72 12.28
C ALA A 176 -3.66 -3.91 12.87
N GLU A 177 -3.21 -4.26 14.08
CA GLU A 177 -2.16 -3.54 14.80
C GLU A 177 -0.76 -3.91 14.29
N VAL A 178 -0.60 -5.03 13.58
CA VAL A 178 0.67 -5.43 12.95
C VAL A 178 1.16 -4.37 11.96
N PHE A 179 0.24 -3.66 11.33
CA PHE A 179 0.55 -2.62 10.33
C PHE A 179 0.70 -1.23 10.95
N LYS A 180 0.69 -1.11 12.29
CA LYS A 180 0.71 0.18 13.03
C LYS A 180 1.89 0.28 14.01
N PRO A 181 2.57 1.45 14.08
CA PRO A 181 2.59 2.47 13.03
C PRO A 181 3.14 1.85 11.74
N SER A 182 2.76 2.38 10.57
CA SER A 182 3.28 1.89 9.29
C SER A 182 4.81 1.93 9.35
N ARG A 183 5.47 0.79 9.58
CA ARG A 183 6.92 0.71 9.43
C ARG A 183 7.20 1.09 7.99
N ALA A 184 8.13 2.02 7.77
CA ALA A 184 8.58 2.35 6.42
C ALA A 184 8.96 1.02 5.75
N PHE A 185 8.30 0.71 4.63
CA PHE A 185 8.65 -0.48 3.88
C PHE A 185 10.14 -0.37 3.50
N PRO A 186 10.91 -1.47 3.56
CA PRO A 186 12.21 -1.48 2.92
C PRO A 186 11.96 -1.06 1.47
N GLY A 187 12.56 0.06 1.05
CA GLY A 187 12.34 0.60 -0.29
C GLY A 187 12.62 -0.49 -1.32
N SER A 188 11.81 -0.56 -2.37
CA SER A 188 12.07 -1.43 -3.51
C SER A 188 13.50 -1.19 -4.01
N ALA A 189 14.36 -2.20 -3.94
CA ALA A 189 15.72 -2.16 -4.47
C ALA A 189 15.73 -2.75 -5.89
N GLY A 190 16.25 -2.00 -6.86
CA GLY A 190 16.35 -2.41 -8.27
C GLY A 190 16.43 -1.23 -9.23
N GLU A 191 16.87 -1.47 -10.46
CA GLU A 191 16.84 -0.45 -11.52
C GLU A 191 15.39 -0.17 -11.95
N ARG A 192 14.95 1.09 -11.81
CA ARG A 192 13.68 1.56 -12.34
C ARG A 192 13.92 2.43 -13.56
N THR A 193 13.53 1.93 -14.72
CA THR A 193 13.44 2.74 -15.95
C THR A 193 12.05 3.35 -16.04
N ALA A 194 11.98 4.67 -16.20
CA ALA A 194 10.75 5.39 -16.48
C ALA A 194 10.97 6.23 -17.74
N VAL A 195 10.06 6.09 -18.71
CA VAL A 195 10.01 6.94 -19.90
C VAL A 195 9.02 8.05 -19.61
N TYR A 196 9.47 9.29 -19.70
CA TYR A 196 8.61 10.48 -19.60
C TYR A 196 8.48 11.08 -20.99
N GLU A 197 7.25 11.23 -21.45
CA GLU A 197 6.95 12.03 -22.63
C GLU A 197 6.53 13.42 -22.15
N ASP A 198 7.27 14.45 -22.58
CA ASP A 198 6.87 15.83 -22.35
C ASP A 198 5.62 16.13 -23.18
N GLY A 199 4.49 16.31 -22.50
CA GLY A 199 3.22 16.74 -23.09
C GLY A 199 2.80 18.11 -22.56
N ASP A 200 1.55 18.46 -22.84
CA ASP A 200 0.91 19.68 -22.37
C ASP A 200 1.19 19.91 -20.88
N THR A 201 1.85 21.02 -20.57
CA THR A 201 2.26 21.38 -19.21
C THR A 201 1.45 22.56 -18.71
N TYR A 202 1.12 22.56 -17.43
CA TYR A 202 0.28 23.58 -16.81
C TYR A 202 1.04 24.28 -15.69
N LEU A 203 0.86 25.60 -15.57
CA LEU A 203 1.20 26.36 -14.37
C LEU A 203 0.03 26.25 -13.39
N TYR A 204 0.32 26.08 -12.11
CA TYR A 204 -0.70 26.03 -11.07
C TYR A 204 -0.31 26.83 -9.83
N LEU A 205 -1.33 27.33 -9.13
CA LEU A 205 -1.22 27.90 -7.78
C LEU A 205 -1.96 26.97 -6.82
N ALA A 206 -1.24 26.41 -5.85
CA ALA A 206 -1.80 25.65 -4.74
C ALA A 206 -1.74 26.48 -3.46
N VAL A 207 -2.75 26.32 -2.60
CA VAL A 207 -2.86 26.99 -1.30
C VAL A 207 -2.96 25.93 -0.23
N TYR A 208 -2.32 26.14 0.91
CA TYR A 208 -2.50 25.29 2.07
C TYR A 208 -3.85 25.58 2.73
N ASP A 209 -4.77 24.63 2.62
CA ASP A 209 -6.08 24.63 3.27
C ASP A 209 -5.92 24.05 4.68
N GLY A 210 -5.84 24.93 5.68
CA GLY A 210 -5.58 24.60 7.08
C GLY A 210 -5.00 25.80 7.85
N ASP A 211 -4.39 25.55 9.01
CA ASP A 211 -3.65 26.59 9.75
C ASP A 211 -2.28 26.83 9.07
N GLY A 212 -2.28 27.71 8.07
CA GLY A 212 -1.07 28.10 7.34
C GLY A 212 -0.02 28.76 8.24
N HIS A 213 -0.42 29.48 9.29
CA HIS A 213 0.50 30.08 10.26
C HIS A 213 1.27 29.00 11.01
N ALA A 214 0.55 28.02 11.57
CA ALA A 214 1.19 26.89 12.25
C ALA A 214 2.07 26.08 11.30
N PHE A 215 1.63 25.88 10.05
CA PHE A 215 2.37 25.12 9.04
C PHE A 215 3.77 25.68 8.76
N ILE A 216 3.92 27.01 8.78
CA ILE A 216 5.22 27.67 8.57
C ILE A 216 5.87 28.19 9.85
N GLY A 217 5.36 27.79 11.03
CA GLY A 217 5.94 28.14 12.32
C GLY A 217 5.73 29.60 12.75
N ARG A 218 4.64 30.24 12.31
CA ARG A 218 4.28 31.63 12.65
C ARG A 218 3.12 31.71 13.63
N LYS A 219 3.12 32.79 14.42
CA LYS A 219 1.98 33.16 15.26
C LYS A 219 0.95 33.90 14.42
N LYS A 220 -0.32 33.52 14.54
CA LYS A 220 -1.43 34.19 13.86
C LYS A 220 -1.81 35.48 14.58
N ALA A 221 -1.59 36.62 13.94
CA ALA A 221 -2.07 37.91 14.43
C ALA A 221 -3.58 38.04 14.17
N PHE A 222 -4.26 38.85 14.99
CA PHE A 222 -5.68 39.12 14.82
C PHE A 222 -5.95 39.78 13.46
N GLY A 223 -6.85 39.21 12.67
CA GLY A 223 -7.23 39.72 11.35
C GLY A 223 -6.28 39.36 10.20
N ASP A 224 -5.17 38.66 10.47
CA ASP A 224 -4.26 38.21 9.41
C ASP A 224 -4.89 37.06 8.60
N LYS A 225 -5.06 37.31 7.30
CA LYS A 225 -5.62 36.39 6.31
C LYS A 225 -4.56 35.82 5.36
N SER A 226 -3.29 36.01 5.67
CA SER A 226 -2.20 35.47 4.87
C SER A 226 -2.24 33.95 4.85
N VAL A 227 -1.88 33.37 3.70
CA VAL A 227 -1.88 31.93 3.46
C VAL A 227 -0.54 31.47 2.93
N ALA A 228 -0.21 30.21 3.19
CA ALA A 228 0.93 29.54 2.56
C ALA A 228 0.51 29.05 1.17
N MET A 229 1.32 29.38 0.17
CA MET A 229 1.02 29.16 -1.24
C MET A 229 2.22 28.52 -1.93
N LYS A 230 1.93 27.83 -3.03
CA LYS A 230 2.91 27.22 -3.91
C LYS A 230 2.55 27.52 -5.35
N ILE A 231 3.49 28.09 -6.10
CA ILE A 231 3.45 28.10 -7.56
C ILE A 231 4.22 26.88 -8.08
N GLY A 232 3.80 26.32 -9.22
CA GLY A 232 4.58 25.24 -9.84
C GLY A 232 4.09 24.89 -11.23
N VAL A 233 4.90 24.08 -11.92
CA VAL A 233 4.59 23.53 -13.25
C VAL A 233 4.37 22.01 -13.17
N SER A 234 3.41 21.48 -13.92
CA SER A 234 3.16 20.04 -14.01
C SER A 234 2.29 19.69 -15.22
N ILE A 235 2.55 18.53 -15.82
CA ILE A 235 1.62 17.89 -16.78
C ILE A 235 0.34 17.39 -16.11
N ALA A 236 0.35 17.19 -14.78
CA ALA A 236 -0.78 16.69 -14.01
C ALA A 236 -0.91 17.41 -12.65
N PRO A 237 -1.38 18.68 -12.63
CA PRO A 237 -1.45 19.49 -11.41
C PRO A 237 -2.21 18.82 -10.26
N LYS A 238 -3.31 18.10 -10.55
CA LYS A 238 -4.11 17.39 -9.52
C LYS A 238 -3.28 16.34 -8.79
N ARG A 239 -2.67 15.42 -9.56
CA ARG A 239 -1.76 14.41 -9.02
C ARG A 239 -0.61 15.06 -8.25
N ARG A 240 -0.02 16.14 -8.77
CA ARG A 240 1.06 16.84 -8.09
C ARG A 240 0.64 17.46 -6.75
N CYS A 241 -0.58 17.99 -6.66
CA CYS A 241 -1.15 18.53 -5.43
C CYS A 241 -1.45 17.42 -4.40
N GLU A 242 -1.88 16.25 -4.86
CA GLU A 242 -2.06 15.05 -4.03
C GLU A 242 -0.71 14.56 -3.48
N GLU A 243 0.32 14.45 -4.34
CA GLU A 243 1.69 14.08 -3.93
C GLU A 243 2.26 15.07 -2.90
N LEU A 244 2.00 16.38 -3.08
CA LEU A 244 2.42 17.40 -2.11
C LEU A 244 1.69 17.25 -0.78
N SER A 245 0.41 16.86 -0.81
CA SER A 245 -0.39 16.61 0.40
C SER A 245 -0.02 15.30 1.09
N ALA A 246 0.47 14.30 0.35
CA ALA A 246 0.89 13.01 0.90
C ALA A 246 2.07 13.12 1.88
N GLY A 247 2.86 14.20 1.80
CA GLY A 247 3.92 14.50 2.77
C GLY A 247 3.41 15.00 4.13
N ILE A 248 2.13 15.31 4.26
CA ILE A 248 1.50 15.78 5.49
C ILE A 248 0.79 14.61 6.17
N PRO A 249 1.05 14.35 7.47
CA PRO A 249 0.36 13.28 8.19
C PRO A 249 -1.17 13.46 8.13
N PRO A 250 -1.97 12.40 7.92
CA PRO A 250 -3.43 12.50 7.86
C PRO A 250 -4.08 13.07 9.14
N ALA A 251 -3.38 12.99 10.28
CA ALA A 251 -3.83 13.58 11.54
C ALA A 251 -3.68 15.12 11.58
N ALA A 252 -2.85 15.70 10.70
CA ALA A 252 -2.78 17.14 10.55
C ALA A 252 -4.04 17.64 9.84
N CYS A 253 -4.67 18.69 10.39
CA CYS A 253 -5.93 19.23 9.89
C CYS A 253 -5.78 20.07 8.61
N GLY A 254 -4.70 19.92 7.84
CA GLY A 254 -4.46 20.73 6.65
C GLY A 254 -3.89 19.95 5.48
N LYS A 255 -4.14 20.47 4.28
CA LYS A 255 -3.78 19.85 3.00
C LYS A 255 -3.51 20.92 1.95
N TRP A 256 -2.82 20.57 0.87
CA TRP A 256 -2.71 21.48 -0.27
C TRP A 256 -3.94 21.35 -1.17
N ALA A 257 -4.46 22.48 -1.62
CA ALA A 257 -5.58 22.56 -2.54
C ALA A 257 -5.20 23.40 -3.76
N LEU A 258 -5.49 22.90 -4.95
CA LEU A 258 -5.34 23.68 -6.18
C LEU A 258 -6.33 24.84 -6.19
N ARG A 259 -5.81 26.04 -6.41
CA ARG A 259 -6.61 27.25 -6.50
C ARG A 259 -6.76 27.73 -7.93
N LEU A 260 -5.66 27.76 -8.68
CA LEU A 260 -5.63 28.16 -10.08
C LEU A 260 -4.83 27.17 -10.92
N ILE A 261 -5.22 27.01 -12.18
CA ILE A 261 -4.52 26.25 -13.21
C ILE A 261 -4.59 27.07 -14.50
N SER A 262 -3.46 27.19 -15.20
CA SER A 262 -3.38 27.85 -16.50
C SER A 262 -4.06 27.07 -17.61
N GLN A 263 -4.12 27.66 -18.80
CA GLN A 263 -4.23 26.90 -20.03
C GLN A 263 -2.97 26.04 -20.25
N ALA A 264 -3.07 25.03 -21.11
CA ALA A 264 -1.94 24.19 -21.48
C ALA A 264 -0.86 25.00 -22.19
N PHE A 265 0.38 24.82 -21.77
CA PHE A 265 1.58 25.24 -22.49
C PHE A 265 2.10 24.05 -23.30
N PRO A 266 2.66 24.30 -24.50
CA PRO A 266 3.09 23.24 -25.42
C PRO A 266 4.25 22.41 -24.87
N ASP A 267 5.07 23.00 -24.00
CA ASP A 267 6.19 22.33 -23.36
C ASP A 267 6.41 22.87 -21.94
N LYS A 268 7.19 22.10 -21.17
CA LYS A 268 7.52 22.43 -19.79
C LYS A 268 8.29 23.74 -19.68
N LYS A 269 9.20 24.02 -20.61
CA LYS A 269 10.05 25.21 -20.59
C LYS A 269 9.20 26.49 -20.66
N SER A 270 8.20 26.51 -21.53
CA SER A 270 7.28 27.63 -21.68
C SER A 270 6.50 27.90 -20.39
N ALA A 271 6.07 26.84 -19.70
CA ALA A 271 5.42 26.97 -18.39
C ALA A 271 6.38 27.48 -17.30
N GLU A 272 7.63 27.00 -17.30
CA GLU A 272 8.68 27.43 -16.35
C GLU A 272 9.07 28.90 -16.54
N GLU A 273 9.08 29.40 -17.78
CA GLU A 273 9.29 30.83 -18.06
C GLU A 273 8.18 31.69 -17.44
N VAL A 274 6.92 31.23 -17.49
CA VAL A 274 5.79 31.93 -16.85
C VAL A 274 5.83 31.82 -15.32
N GLU A 275 6.25 30.68 -14.79
CA GLU A 275 6.50 30.51 -13.36
C GLU A 275 7.58 31.48 -12.85
N GLU A 276 8.67 31.66 -13.60
CA GLU A 276 9.73 32.60 -13.26
C GLU A 276 9.24 34.06 -13.31
N LEU A 277 8.38 34.39 -14.27
CA LEU A 277 7.71 35.70 -14.30
C LEU A 277 6.83 35.94 -13.06
N PHE A 278 6.12 34.92 -12.56
CA PHE A 278 5.40 35.02 -11.29
C PHE A 278 6.36 35.35 -10.14
N LYS A 279 7.46 34.59 -10.01
CA LYS A 279 8.47 34.76 -8.95
C LYS A 279 9.03 36.18 -8.97
N GLN A 280 9.41 36.69 -10.14
CA GLN A 280 9.90 38.06 -10.30
C GLN A 280 8.88 39.13 -9.91
N ARG A 281 7.62 39.00 -10.37
CA ARG A 281 6.56 39.97 -10.07
C ARG A 281 6.01 39.90 -8.64
N SER A 282 6.23 38.78 -7.97
CA SER A 282 5.82 38.59 -6.57
C SER A 282 6.71 39.36 -5.58
N SER A 283 7.92 39.76 -6.01
CA SER A 283 8.88 40.48 -5.16
C SER A 283 8.27 41.78 -4.62
N GLY A 284 8.29 41.95 -3.29
CA GLY A 284 7.70 43.10 -2.61
C GLY A 284 6.19 43.05 -2.40
N ARG A 285 5.51 42.01 -2.90
CA ARG A 285 4.05 41.78 -2.72
C ARG A 285 3.76 40.54 -1.90
N LEU A 286 4.44 39.45 -2.25
CA LEU A 286 4.42 38.20 -1.51
C LEU A 286 5.81 37.95 -0.92
N GLU A 287 5.84 37.34 0.25
CA GLU A 287 7.07 36.88 0.85
C GLU A 287 7.43 35.51 0.28
N SER A 288 8.66 35.34 -0.22
CA SER A 288 9.15 34.03 -0.62
C SER A 288 9.55 33.21 0.60
N LEU A 289 9.02 31.99 0.70
CA LEU A 289 9.41 30.97 1.68
C LEU A 289 10.49 30.02 1.12
N GLY A 290 11.01 30.31 -0.08
CA GLY A 290 12.03 29.53 -0.76
C GLY A 290 11.52 28.83 -2.03
N LYS A 291 12.26 29.02 -3.13
CA LYS A 291 11.99 28.48 -4.47
C LYS A 291 10.57 28.78 -4.97
N GLU A 292 9.65 27.87 -4.69
CA GLU A 292 8.31 27.79 -5.25
C GLU A 292 7.21 28.13 -4.22
N PHE A 293 7.60 28.38 -2.96
CA PHE A 293 6.68 28.63 -1.85
C PHE A 293 6.63 30.11 -1.46
N PHE A 294 5.44 30.57 -1.11
CA PHE A 294 5.14 31.96 -0.82
C PHE A 294 4.18 32.13 0.37
N TRP A 295 4.24 33.30 1.00
CA TRP A 295 3.36 33.74 2.07
C TRP A 295 2.78 35.12 1.75
N GLY A 296 1.48 35.29 1.95
CA GLY A 296 0.83 36.59 1.76
C GLY A 296 -0.67 36.48 1.51
N ALA A 297 -1.27 37.59 1.08
CA ALA A 297 -2.69 37.65 0.77
C ALA A 297 -3.02 36.85 -0.51
N LEU A 298 -4.04 35.99 -0.42
CA LEU A 298 -4.46 35.16 -1.56
C LEU A 298 -4.88 36.00 -2.77
N ASP A 299 -5.64 37.07 -2.54
CA ASP A 299 -6.15 37.95 -3.61
C ASP A 299 -5.00 38.60 -4.41
N GLU A 300 -3.87 38.90 -3.74
CA GLU A 300 -2.69 39.42 -4.44
C GLU A 300 -2.01 38.36 -5.31
N ALA A 301 -1.90 37.13 -4.81
CA ALA A 301 -1.35 36.01 -5.58
C ALA A 301 -2.23 35.66 -6.78
N GLU A 302 -3.55 35.62 -6.59
CA GLU A 302 -4.49 35.40 -7.69
C GLU A 302 -4.39 36.52 -8.74
N SER A 303 -4.37 37.79 -8.30
CA SER A 303 -4.18 38.95 -9.19
C SER A 303 -2.88 38.86 -9.99
N LEU A 304 -1.77 38.46 -9.35
CA LEU A 304 -0.49 38.22 -10.02
C LEU A 304 -0.63 37.12 -11.07
N CYS A 305 -1.22 35.98 -10.70
CA CYS A 305 -1.47 34.87 -11.62
C CYS A 305 -2.29 35.31 -12.83
N TRP A 306 -3.41 36.01 -12.64
CA TRP A 306 -4.25 36.47 -13.75
C TRP A 306 -3.54 37.45 -14.70
N SER A 307 -2.47 38.12 -14.25
CA SER A 307 -1.64 39.01 -15.08
C SER A 307 -0.61 38.28 -15.95
N LEU A 308 -0.48 36.96 -15.81
CA LEU A 308 0.52 36.16 -16.52
C LEU A 308 -0.03 35.64 -17.85
N PRO A 309 0.85 35.41 -18.85
CA PRO A 309 0.48 34.70 -20.08
C PRO A 309 -0.14 33.33 -19.77
N GLY A 310 -1.20 32.96 -20.50
CA GLY A 310 -1.84 31.64 -20.36
C GLY A 310 -2.74 31.47 -19.13
N MET A 311 -2.84 32.48 -18.25
CA MET A 311 -3.72 32.46 -17.08
C MET A 311 -5.08 33.11 -17.35
N SER A 312 -5.30 33.80 -18.46
CA SER A 312 -6.54 34.54 -18.75
C SER A 312 -7.75 33.61 -18.93
N ARG A 313 -8.87 33.94 -18.28
CA ARG A 313 -10.21 33.49 -18.69
C ARG A 313 -10.66 34.33 -19.89
N PHE A 314 -11.17 33.69 -20.93
CA PHE A 314 -12.17 34.33 -21.79
C PHE A 314 -13.47 34.48 -20.99
#